data_AF-A0A919YWS0-F1
#
_entry.id   AF-A0A919YWS0-F1
#
_cell.length_a   1.000
_cell.length_b   1.000
_cell.length_c   1.000
_cell.angle_alpha   90.00
_cell.angle_beta   90.00
_cell.angle_gamma   90.00
#
_symmetry.space_group_name_H-M   'P 1'
#
loop_
_entity.id
_entity.type
_entity.pdbx_description
1 polymer ?
#
loop_
_entity_poly.entity_id
_entity_poly.type
_entity_poly.pdbx_seq_one_letter_code
_entity_poly.pdbx_strand_id
1 'polypeptide(L)'
;MGVYVLHGRESGLEPLLRLLKLPHGEKLPESGGVEAIIRWGTRAREPDHVWTLNRLKPVLRTANRQEREQTLRLHGLKTGPPSGQPFSHRLDSSRQSYEPHRHPQSNPTNSSPSGFPLYIYEYWIPVFHLEALTVYEKKAVEPLRVRTVASSRPAYRELEGGAWSYHVRRAVKDSLRAVYVLGLDYALVKAAVTADSRTVIVDVVPNPRLSEPLARLFAEAIHKFAAKVEQEAESKSEVLLGADPEFVLRNREGQMVPASRFMDREGPVGCDAVVLSGQRTIKPLVELRPEPSADPRLLVLQLRRCMRMAAGIITDPELVWTSGGMPVRGIPLGGHIHLSGVWLHSRFIRLLDNYLSLPMLLTEDDNSRRRRPRYGYLGDVRRKSHGGFEYRSLPSWLHSPRLAAGVLCLARCIADHYRDLKLEPLERADVQKAFYEGDKRYLQSIVREIWKDLERLPGYSVYGKELNALKQIVFGGNIPATGDFRLAWKLPVAPQKVLNQV
;
A
#
# COMPACT_ATOMS: atom_id res chain seq x y z
N MET A 1 28.94 -12.96 -6.38
CA MET A 1 28.45 -11.78 -7.13
C MET A 1 27.22 -11.29 -6.37
N GLY A 2 26.95 -9.98 -6.35
CA GLY A 2 25.85 -9.40 -5.58
C GLY A 2 24.89 -8.67 -6.52
N VAL A 3 24.89 -7.34 -6.44
CA VAL A 3 24.07 -6.48 -7.32
C VAL A 3 24.83 -6.09 -8.59
N TYR A 4 24.17 -6.16 -9.74
CA TYR A 4 24.69 -5.73 -11.04
C TYR A 4 23.86 -4.59 -11.65
N VAL A 5 24.50 -3.56 -12.22
CA VAL A 5 23.79 -2.47 -12.90
C VAL A 5 23.80 -2.68 -14.41
N LEU A 6 22.65 -3.01 -14.99
CA LEU A 6 22.47 -3.26 -16.42
C LEU A 6 21.99 -1.97 -17.12
N HIS A 7 22.76 -1.45 -18.08
CA HIS A 7 22.48 -0.15 -18.70
C HIS A 7 22.75 -0.08 -20.19
N GLY A 8 22.17 0.90 -20.90
CA GLY A 8 22.33 1.08 -22.35
C GLY A 8 23.32 2.16 -22.79
N ARG A 9 24.15 2.69 -21.85
CA ARG A 9 24.98 3.91 -22.04
C ARG A 9 24.17 5.11 -22.54
N GLU A 10 23.01 5.30 -21.93
CA GLU A 10 22.09 6.34 -22.35
C GLU A 10 22.63 7.71 -21.92
N SER A 11 22.40 8.73 -22.77
CA SER A 11 22.91 10.08 -22.51
C SER A 11 22.51 10.61 -21.14
N GLY A 12 23.51 10.98 -20.32
CA GLY A 12 23.31 11.52 -18.98
C GLY A 12 23.38 10.46 -17.87
N LEU A 13 23.85 9.25 -18.17
CA LEU A 13 24.14 8.21 -17.20
C LEU A 13 25.59 8.25 -16.71
N GLU A 14 26.50 8.86 -17.48
CA GLU A 14 27.94 8.93 -17.20
C GLU A 14 28.26 9.43 -15.78
N PRO A 15 27.58 10.46 -15.22
CA PRO A 15 27.81 10.88 -13.84
C PRO A 15 27.57 9.77 -12.82
N LEU A 16 26.56 8.92 -13.03
CA LEU A 16 26.28 7.79 -12.13
C LEU A 16 27.36 6.71 -12.27
N LEU A 17 27.71 6.32 -13.50
CA LEU A 17 28.69 5.25 -13.74
C LEU A 17 30.05 5.57 -13.10
N ARG A 18 30.48 6.84 -13.13
CA ARG A 18 31.72 7.28 -12.46
C ARG A 18 31.71 7.10 -10.94
N LEU A 19 30.53 7.11 -10.32
CA LEU A 19 30.34 7.00 -8.87
C LEU A 19 30.04 5.56 -8.44
N LEU A 20 29.68 4.67 -9.37
CA LEU A 20 29.34 3.29 -9.05
C LEU A 20 30.60 2.47 -8.74
N LYS A 21 30.58 1.79 -7.59
CA LYS A 21 31.58 0.79 -7.17
C LYS A 21 31.11 -0.65 -7.39
N LEU A 22 30.02 -0.82 -8.16
CA LEU A 22 29.39 -2.10 -8.44
C LEU A 22 29.70 -2.53 -9.88
N PRO A 23 29.70 -3.84 -10.17
CA PRO A 23 29.82 -4.29 -11.55
C PRO A 23 28.63 -3.79 -12.38
N HIS A 24 28.92 -3.29 -13.58
CA HIS A 24 27.92 -2.72 -14.47
C HIS A 24 28.31 -2.90 -15.95
N GLY A 25 27.32 -2.86 -16.83
CA GLY A 25 27.55 -2.99 -18.27
C GLY A 25 26.28 -3.11 -19.09
N GLU A 26 26.46 -3.29 -20.41
CA GLU A 26 25.35 -3.41 -21.38
C GLU A 26 24.81 -4.83 -21.53
N LYS A 27 25.61 -5.81 -21.13
CA LYS A 27 25.25 -7.23 -21.12
C LYS A 27 25.36 -7.74 -19.69
N LEU A 28 24.61 -8.79 -19.40
CA LEU A 28 24.76 -9.51 -18.14
C LEU A 28 26.07 -10.33 -18.18
N PRO A 29 26.74 -10.51 -17.03
CA PRO A 29 27.90 -11.38 -16.96
C PRO A 29 27.53 -12.82 -17.31
N GLU A 30 28.44 -13.53 -17.99
CA GLU A 30 28.24 -14.93 -18.40
C GLU A 30 28.31 -15.90 -17.21
N SER A 31 29.06 -15.54 -16.16
CA SER A 31 29.18 -16.31 -14.93
C SER A 31 28.02 -16.03 -13.97
N GLY A 32 27.49 -17.09 -13.34
CA GLY A 32 26.41 -17.00 -12.36
C GLY A 32 26.76 -16.22 -11.09
N GLY A 33 25.74 -15.96 -10.27
CA GLY A 33 25.88 -15.32 -8.96
C GLY A 33 25.35 -13.89 -8.88
N VAL A 34 24.66 -13.35 -9.88
CA VAL A 34 23.96 -12.07 -9.72
C VAL A 34 22.69 -12.29 -8.91
N GLU A 35 22.62 -11.71 -7.71
CA GLU A 35 21.45 -11.82 -6.83
C GLU A 35 20.35 -10.83 -7.21
N ALA A 36 20.76 -9.63 -7.64
CA ALA A 36 19.84 -8.61 -8.12
C ALA A 36 20.42 -7.78 -9.27
N ILE A 37 19.53 -7.36 -10.17
CA ILE A 37 19.83 -6.48 -11.30
C ILE A 37 19.14 -5.15 -11.07
N ILE A 38 19.88 -4.05 -11.23
CA ILE A 38 19.31 -2.71 -11.37
C ILE A 38 19.35 -2.37 -12.86
N ARG A 39 18.19 -2.41 -13.51
CA ARG A 39 18.08 -1.97 -14.90
C ARG A 39 18.04 -0.46 -14.96
N TRP A 40 18.83 0.16 -15.82
CA TRP A 40 18.76 1.58 -16.11
C TRP A 40 18.67 1.87 -17.61
N GLY A 41 17.50 2.33 -18.05
CA GLY A 41 17.24 2.77 -19.44
C GLY A 41 17.11 1.67 -20.49
N THR A 42 17.96 0.63 -20.41
CA THR A 42 18.12 -0.36 -21.48
C THR A 42 16.89 -1.23 -21.72
N ARG A 43 16.75 -1.68 -22.97
CA ARG A 43 15.77 -2.67 -23.41
C ARG A 43 16.31 -4.10 -23.46
N ALA A 44 17.55 -4.32 -23.01
CA ALA A 44 18.14 -5.65 -22.91
C ALA A 44 17.20 -6.59 -22.14
N ARG A 45 17.13 -7.86 -22.56
CA ARG A 45 16.28 -8.85 -21.89
C ARG A 45 16.86 -9.20 -20.51
N GLU A 46 16.03 -9.15 -19.47
CA GLU A 46 16.35 -9.63 -18.13
C GLU A 46 16.10 -11.14 -18.00
N PRO A 47 16.82 -11.86 -17.12
CA PRO A 47 16.50 -13.23 -16.78
C PRO A 47 15.28 -13.24 -15.85
N ASP A 48 14.30 -14.11 -16.14
CA ASP A 48 13.05 -14.17 -15.38
C ASP A 48 13.25 -14.59 -13.90
N HIS A 49 14.37 -15.24 -13.57
CA HIS A 49 14.66 -15.79 -12.24
C HIS A 49 15.49 -14.86 -11.35
N VAL A 50 16.04 -13.76 -11.88
CA VAL A 50 16.87 -12.82 -11.12
C VAL A 50 16.02 -11.65 -10.64
N TRP A 51 16.19 -11.25 -9.39
CA TRP A 51 15.49 -10.09 -8.85
C TRP A 51 15.90 -8.84 -9.63
N THR A 52 14.98 -8.28 -10.42
CA THR A 52 15.27 -7.13 -11.27
C THR A 52 14.48 -5.91 -10.81
N LEU A 53 15.17 -4.84 -10.46
CA LEU A 53 14.60 -3.53 -10.18
C LEU A 53 14.32 -2.81 -11.51
N ASN A 54 13.16 -2.15 -11.60
CA ASN A 54 12.68 -1.49 -12.82
C ASN A 54 12.64 -2.43 -14.04
N ARG A 55 11.93 -3.56 -13.94
CA ARG A 55 11.66 -4.47 -15.08
C ARG A 55 11.12 -3.72 -16.31
N LEU A 56 11.37 -4.25 -17.51
CA LEU A 56 11.04 -3.54 -18.76
C LEU A 56 9.56 -3.14 -18.87
N LYS A 57 8.68 -4.09 -18.55
CA LYS A 57 7.23 -3.94 -18.75
C LYS A 57 6.68 -2.77 -17.93
N PRO A 58 6.92 -2.67 -16.60
CA PRO A 58 6.60 -1.47 -15.82
C PRO A 58 7.15 -0.17 -16.42
N VAL A 59 8.43 -0.15 -16.83
CA VAL A 59 9.09 1.04 -17.40
C VAL A 59 8.37 1.53 -18.66
N LEU A 60 8.07 0.62 -19.60
CA LEU A 60 7.38 0.95 -20.85
C LEU A 60 5.95 1.43 -20.59
N ARG A 61 5.22 0.78 -19.68
CA ARG A 61 3.88 1.21 -19.27
C ARG A 61 3.89 2.60 -18.64
N THR A 62 4.86 2.91 -17.78
CA THR A 62 4.97 4.24 -17.16
C THR A 62 5.30 5.33 -18.19
N ALA A 63 6.07 5.01 -19.23
CA ALA A 63 6.35 5.94 -20.33
C ALA A 63 5.09 6.28 -21.14
N ASN A 64 4.10 5.38 -21.22
CA ASN A 64 2.78 5.69 -21.75
C ASN A 64 1.99 6.52 -20.72
N ARG A 65 1.82 7.81 -21.00
CA ARG A 65 1.12 8.74 -20.10
C ARG A 65 -0.31 8.31 -19.77
N GLN A 66 -1.07 7.79 -20.73
CA GLN A 66 -2.45 7.39 -20.52
C GLN A 66 -2.54 6.19 -19.57
N GLU A 67 -1.74 5.15 -19.82
CA GLU A 67 -1.68 3.96 -18.96
C GLU A 67 -1.16 4.28 -17.55
N ARG A 68 -0.14 5.14 -17.47
CA ARG A 68 0.38 5.66 -16.19
C ARG A 68 -0.72 6.36 -15.41
N GLU A 69 -1.40 7.34 -15.99
CA GLU A 69 -2.45 8.10 -15.31
C GLU A 69 -3.63 7.22 -14.89
N GLN A 70 -4.03 6.27 -15.75
CA GLN A 70 -5.07 5.29 -15.42
C GLN A 70 -4.67 4.44 -14.22
N THR A 71 -3.45 3.93 -14.19
CA THR A 71 -2.92 3.14 -13.07
C THR A 71 -2.87 3.98 -11.79
N LEU A 72 -2.35 5.21 -11.84
CA LEU A 72 -2.30 6.09 -10.66
C LEU A 72 -3.70 6.36 -10.10
N ARG A 73 -4.69 6.66 -10.96
CA ARG A 73 -6.07 6.92 -10.55
C ARG A 73 -6.75 5.69 -9.96
N LEU A 74 -6.51 4.50 -10.53
CA LEU A 74 -7.00 3.23 -9.99
C LEU A 74 -6.56 3.05 -8.53
N HIS A 75 -5.33 3.43 -8.22
CA HIS A 75 -4.76 3.41 -6.87
C HIS A 75 -5.06 4.69 -6.07
N GLY A 76 -6.07 5.49 -6.46
CA GLY A 76 -6.52 6.65 -5.69
C GLY A 76 -5.57 7.84 -5.67
N LEU A 77 -4.52 7.86 -6.49
CA LEU A 77 -3.64 9.00 -6.67
C LEU A 77 -4.25 9.98 -7.66
N LYS A 78 -4.17 11.28 -7.34
CA LYS A 78 -4.63 12.35 -8.24
C LYS A 78 -3.53 12.67 -9.25
N THR A 79 -3.90 12.92 -10.49
CA THR A 79 -2.98 13.25 -11.59
C THR A 79 -3.21 14.68 -12.06
N GLY A 80 -2.15 15.41 -12.41
CA GLY A 80 -2.22 16.75 -12.98
C GLY A 80 -1.68 16.83 -14.41
N PRO A 81 -2.02 17.87 -15.19
CA PRO A 81 -1.35 18.16 -16.45
C PRO A 81 0.14 18.46 -16.24
N PRO A 82 0.97 18.36 -17.29
CA PRO A 82 2.35 18.82 -17.25
C PRO A 82 2.38 20.28 -16.82
N SER A 83 3.40 20.63 -16.03
CA SER A 83 3.70 22.01 -15.64
C SER A 83 3.65 22.94 -16.86
N GLY A 84 2.73 23.91 -16.85
CA GLY A 84 2.54 24.88 -17.93
C GLY A 84 1.47 24.54 -18.98
N GLN A 85 0.70 23.45 -18.85
CA GLN A 85 -0.47 23.17 -19.70
C GLN A 85 -1.80 23.31 -18.93
N PRO A 86 -2.86 23.89 -19.54
CA PRO A 86 -4.16 24.04 -18.89
C PRO A 86 -4.86 22.70 -18.67
N PHE A 87 -5.63 22.61 -17.58
CA PHE A 87 -6.57 21.52 -17.34
C PHE A 87 -7.75 21.66 -18.31
N SER A 88 -7.97 20.73 -19.22
CA SER A 88 -9.25 20.67 -19.94
C SER A 88 -10.28 20.00 -19.04
N HIS A 89 -11.24 20.76 -18.52
CA HIS A 89 -12.44 20.20 -17.91
C HIS A 89 -13.22 19.41 -18.97
N ARG A 90 -13.04 18.10 -19.06
CA ARG A 90 -14.11 17.19 -19.51
C ARG A 90 -14.53 16.39 -18.28
N LEU A 91 -15.59 16.88 -17.64
CA LEU A 91 -16.34 16.11 -16.66
C LEU A 91 -17.01 14.96 -17.41
N ASP A 92 -16.63 13.74 -17.03
CA ASP A 92 -17.29 12.52 -17.47
C ASP A 92 -18.62 12.42 -16.70
N SER A 93 -19.66 13.08 -17.22
CA SER A 93 -21.02 13.01 -16.70
C SER A 93 -21.69 11.75 -17.23
N SER A 94 -21.52 10.63 -16.55
CA SER A 94 -22.44 9.49 -16.69
C SER A 94 -22.79 8.89 -15.33
N ARG A 95 -24.11 8.90 -15.04
CA ARG A 95 -24.88 8.32 -13.91
C ARG A 95 -24.83 9.12 -12.61
N GLN A 96 -25.91 9.46 -11.90
CA GLN A 96 -27.31 9.00 -11.92
C GLN A 96 -28.20 10.06 -11.23
N SER A 97 -29.43 10.19 -11.71
CA SER A 97 -30.52 11.11 -11.34
C SER A 97 -31.03 10.99 -9.90
N TYR A 98 -31.31 12.13 -9.26
CA TYR A 98 -32.45 12.32 -8.33
C TYR A 98 -32.75 13.84 -8.20
N GLU A 99 -33.97 14.23 -8.57
CA GLU A 99 -34.58 15.56 -8.36
C GLU A 99 -35.34 15.58 -7.01
N PRO A 100 -35.58 16.74 -6.34
CA PRO A 100 -36.73 17.60 -6.71
C PRO A 100 -36.59 19.14 -6.55
N HIS A 101 -37.37 19.87 -7.39
CA HIS A 101 -38.13 21.17 -7.25
C HIS A 101 -37.56 22.36 -6.42
N ARG A 102 -37.71 23.68 -6.72
CA ARG A 102 -38.36 24.54 -7.76
C ARG A 102 -37.83 26.01 -7.62
N HIS A 103 -37.60 26.70 -8.77
CA HIS A 103 -37.68 28.16 -9.12
C HIS A 103 -36.92 29.30 -8.37
N PRO A 104 -36.72 30.51 -8.95
CA PRO A 104 -36.12 30.83 -10.26
C PRO A 104 -35.21 32.11 -10.29
N GLN A 105 -34.52 32.31 -11.44
CA GLN A 105 -33.99 33.59 -11.98
C GLN A 105 -32.78 34.29 -11.33
N SER A 106 -31.61 34.14 -11.97
CA SER A 106 -30.79 35.27 -12.41
C SER A 106 -29.87 34.86 -13.58
N ASN A 107 -29.72 35.76 -14.56
CA ASN A 107 -28.98 35.58 -15.82
C ASN A 107 -27.52 35.12 -15.61
N PRO A 108 -26.99 34.16 -16.41
CA PRO A 108 -25.56 33.89 -16.40
C PRO A 108 -24.86 34.93 -17.26
N THR A 109 -24.17 35.87 -16.62
CA THR A 109 -23.10 36.61 -17.27
C THR A 109 -22.02 35.61 -17.69
N ASN A 110 -21.75 35.57 -18.99
CA ASN A 110 -20.60 34.91 -19.59
C ASN A 110 -19.32 35.44 -18.93
N SER A 111 -18.79 34.70 -17.96
CA SER A 111 -17.38 34.79 -17.57
C SER A 111 -16.86 33.37 -17.38
N SER A 112 -16.43 32.78 -18.49
CA SER A 112 -15.50 31.66 -18.43
C SER A 112 -14.22 32.16 -17.74
N PRO A 113 -13.79 31.62 -16.59
CA PRO A 113 -12.42 31.84 -16.16
C PRO A 113 -11.54 30.91 -16.99
N SER A 114 -11.16 31.39 -18.18
CA SER A 114 -9.97 30.89 -18.85
C SER A 114 -8.76 31.26 -17.99
N GLY A 115 -8.28 30.34 -17.16
CA GLY A 115 -7.15 30.62 -16.28
C GLY A 115 -6.59 29.37 -15.62
N PHE A 116 -5.36 29.02 -16.01
CA PHE A 116 -4.46 27.97 -15.53
C PHE A 116 -4.73 27.38 -14.13
N PRO A 117 -4.54 26.07 -13.90
CA PRO A 117 -4.24 25.61 -12.55
C PRO A 117 -2.84 26.14 -12.18
N LEU A 118 -2.78 27.23 -11.41
CA LEU A 118 -1.54 27.62 -10.73
C LEU A 118 -1.22 26.51 -9.71
N TYR A 119 -0.15 25.76 -9.94
CA TYR A 119 0.46 24.99 -8.87
C TYR A 119 1.12 25.97 -7.92
N ILE A 120 0.74 25.92 -6.63
CA ILE A 120 1.36 26.75 -5.59
C ILE A 120 2.78 26.24 -5.33
N TYR A 121 2.93 24.91 -5.34
CA TYR A 121 4.20 24.22 -5.15
C TYR A 121 4.40 23.18 -6.25
N GLU A 122 5.64 23.07 -6.73
CA GLU A 122 6.09 21.98 -7.57
C GLU A 122 7.27 21.27 -6.90
N TYR A 123 7.24 19.94 -6.90
CA TYR A 123 8.26 19.10 -6.27
C TYR A 123 8.85 18.12 -7.27
N TRP A 124 10.17 17.96 -7.21
CA TRP A 124 10.89 16.85 -7.81
C TRP A 124 11.40 15.95 -6.69
N ILE A 125 10.95 14.71 -6.69
CA ILE A 125 11.17 13.75 -5.60
C ILE A 125 11.81 12.51 -6.22
N PRO A 126 13.15 12.41 -6.23
CA PRO A 126 13.82 11.17 -6.59
C PRO A 126 13.52 10.11 -5.55
N VAL A 127 12.98 8.99 -6.03
CA VAL A 127 12.65 7.82 -5.22
C VAL A 127 13.56 6.70 -5.63
N PHE A 128 14.17 6.05 -4.65
CA PHE A 128 14.81 4.75 -4.84
C PHE A 128 14.28 3.79 -3.80
N HIS A 129 13.79 2.68 -4.29
CA HIS A 129 13.18 1.62 -3.52
C HIS A 129 11.95 2.07 -2.73
N LEU A 130 12.04 2.13 -1.40
CA LEU A 130 10.95 2.55 -0.50
C LEU A 130 11.21 3.91 0.15
N GLU A 131 12.14 4.69 -0.42
CA GLU A 131 12.66 5.92 0.18
C GLU A 131 12.72 7.06 -0.84
N ALA A 132 12.37 8.26 -0.39
CA ALA A 132 12.63 9.48 -1.13
C ALA A 132 14.04 9.93 -0.78
N LEU A 133 14.89 10.10 -1.79
CA LEU A 133 16.31 10.44 -1.58
C LEU A 133 16.47 11.90 -1.15
N THR A 134 15.63 12.78 -1.68
CA THR A 134 15.54 14.19 -1.29
C THR A 134 14.21 14.78 -1.82
N VAL A 135 13.97 16.06 -1.54
CA VAL A 135 12.88 16.83 -2.15
C VAL A 135 13.43 18.14 -2.70
N TYR A 136 13.28 18.33 -4.00
CA TYR A 136 13.56 19.60 -4.66
C TYR A 136 12.25 20.37 -4.84
N GLU A 137 12.17 21.58 -4.27
CA GLU A 137 11.01 22.46 -4.40
C GLU A 137 11.27 23.56 -5.42
N LYS A 138 10.27 23.83 -6.24
CA LYS A 138 10.14 25.05 -7.03
C LYS A 138 8.92 25.80 -6.53
N LYS A 139 9.15 26.97 -5.94
CA LYS A 139 8.08 27.91 -5.56
C LYS A 139 7.57 28.59 -6.83
N ALA A 140 6.26 28.73 -6.97
CA ALA A 140 5.68 29.48 -8.09
C ALA A 140 6.21 30.93 -8.08
N VAL A 141 6.62 31.42 -9.25
CA VAL A 141 7.04 32.81 -9.45
C VAL A 141 5.87 33.72 -9.09
N GLU A 142 6.11 34.75 -8.27
CA GLU A 142 5.13 35.78 -7.93
C GLU A 142 4.47 36.36 -9.19
N PRO A 143 3.17 36.74 -9.13
CA PRO A 143 2.49 37.31 -10.29
C PRO A 143 3.11 38.67 -10.66
N LEU A 144 3.77 38.70 -11.82
CA LEU A 144 4.10 39.85 -12.67
C LEU A 144 4.39 41.19 -11.96
N ARG A 145 5.65 41.43 -11.59
CA ARG A 145 6.31 42.71 -11.87
C ARG A 145 7.74 42.49 -12.36
N VAL A 146 7.98 42.98 -13.58
CA VAL A 146 9.25 43.14 -14.31
C VAL A 146 9.93 41.84 -14.78
N ARG A 147 9.70 41.50 -16.06
CA ARG A 147 10.53 40.57 -16.82
C ARG A 147 11.75 41.32 -17.37
N THR A 148 12.95 40.94 -16.94
CA THR A 148 14.17 41.16 -17.73
C THR A 148 14.50 39.86 -18.45
N VAL A 149 14.68 39.96 -19.76
CA VAL A 149 14.99 38.85 -20.68
C VAL A 149 16.48 38.51 -20.52
N ALA A 150 16.82 37.73 -19.49
CA ALA A 150 18.09 37.03 -19.41
C ALA A 150 17.98 35.91 -18.36
N SER A 151 18.19 34.66 -18.81
CA SER A 151 18.49 33.47 -18.00
C SER A 151 17.85 33.36 -16.60
N SER A 152 16.81 32.55 -16.46
CA SER A 152 16.73 31.69 -15.28
C SER A 152 15.82 30.51 -15.58
N ARG A 153 16.43 29.32 -15.75
CA ARG A 153 15.70 28.10 -15.41
C ARG A 153 15.24 28.30 -13.96
N PRO A 154 13.96 28.07 -13.62
CA PRO A 154 13.53 28.21 -12.24
C PRO A 154 14.37 27.27 -11.38
N ALA A 155 15.13 27.85 -10.46
CA ALA A 155 16.05 27.12 -9.61
C ALA A 155 15.23 26.27 -8.64
N TYR A 156 15.21 24.96 -8.88
CA TYR A 156 14.75 24.01 -7.88
C TYR A 156 15.70 24.08 -6.69
N ARG A 157 15.17 24.36 -5.51
CA ARG A 157 15.94 24.38 -4.26
C ARG A 157 15.77 23.04 -3.57
N GLU A 158 16.88 22.45 -3.16
CA GLU A 158 16.84 21.28 -2.28
C GLU A 158 16.32 21.67 -0.89
N LEU A 159 15.33 20.96 -0.39
CA LEU A 159 14.81 21.16 0.96
C LEU A 159 15.70 20.39 1.94
N GLU A 160 16.57 21.12 2.64
CA GLU A 160 17.44 20.57 3.67
C GLU A 160 16.65 20.12 4.91
N GLY A 161 17.19 19.11 5.59
CA GLY A 161 16.57 18.40 6.72
C GLY A 161 16.01 19.33 7.80
N GLY A 162 14.68 19.45 7.81
CA GLY A 162 13.86 20.13 8.80
C GLY A 162 12.47 19.50 8.85
N ALA A 163 11.57 20.02 9.69
CA ALA A 163 10.20 19.54 9.78
C ALA A 163 9.45 19.79 8.46
N TRP A 164 9.40 18.79 7.58
CA TRP A 164 8.67 18.87 6.31
C TRP A 164 7.23 19.32 6.53
N SER A 165 6.81 20.31 5.74
CA SER A 165 5.42 20.79 5.74
C SER A 165 4.46 19.64 5.46
N TYR A 166 3.18 19.83 5.80
CA TYR A 166 2.13 18.86 5.49
C TYR A 166 2.12 18.48 4.00
N HIS A 167 2.30 19.48 3.12
CA HIS A 167 2.31 19.28 1.67
C HIS A 167 3.51 18.46 1.19
N VAL A 168 4.70 18.73 1.72
CA VAL A 168 5.91 17.96 1.39
C VAL A 168 5.75 16.51 1.84
N ARG A 169 5.31 16.27 3.08
CA ARG A 169 5.06 14.90 3.57
C ARG A 169 4.04 14.15 2.72
N ARG A 170 2.98 14.83 2.28
CA ARG A 170 1.96 14.25 1.40
C ARG A 170 2.51 13.96 -0.01
N ALA A 171 3.27 14.88 -0.59
CA ALA A 171 3.90 14.70 -1.90
C ALA A 171 4.90 13.54 -1.89
N VAL A 172 5.71 13.40 -0.83
CA VAL A 172 6.62 12.26 -0.65
C VAL A 172 5.84 10.96 -0.55
N LYS A 173 4.82 10.89 0.32
CA LYS A 173 3.96 9.70 0.45
C LYS A 173 3.34 9.28 -0.89
N ASP A 174 2.73 10.23 -1.59
CA ASP A 174 2.07 9.96 -2.88
C ASP A 174 3.10 9.59 -3.97
N SER A 175 4.33 10.10 -3.90
CA SER A 175 5.42 9.75 -4.83
C SER A 175 5.95 8.33 -4.61
N LEU A 176 6.18 7.93 -3.35
CA LEU A 176 6.57 6.56 -3.01
C LEU A 176 5.50 5.57 -3.47
N ARG A 177 4.23 5.89 -3.22
CA ARG A 177 3.10 5.11 -3.70
C ARG A 177 3.07 5.05 -5.23
N ALA A 178 3.27 6.17 -5.92
CA ALA A 178 3.27 6.22 -7.38
C ALA A 178 4.31 5.28 -8.00
N VAL A 179 5.53 5.27 -7.47
CA VAL A 179 6.60 4.37 -7.93
C VAL A 179 6.19 2.90 -7.71
N TYR A 180 5.73 2.56 -6.51
CA TYR A 180 5.31 1.20 -6.18
C TYR A 180 4.19 0.69 -7.09
N VAL A 181 3.09 1.44 -7.22
CA VAL A 181 1.88 0.98 -7.94
C VAL A 181 2.07 0.89 -9.44
N LEU A 182 3.02 1.65 -9.99
CA LEU A 182 3.41 1.54 -11.39
C LEU A 182 4.28 0.30 -11.67
N GLY A 183 4.68 -0.44 -10.62
CA GLY A 183 5.58 -1.59 -10.71
C GLY A 183 7.05 -1.19 -10.85
N LEU A 184 7.37 0.06 -10.51
CA LEU A 184 8.74 0.56 -10.49
C LEU A 184 9.35 0.35 -9.10
N ASP A 185 10.67 0.38 -9.06
CA ASP A 185 11.50 0.33 -7.87
C ASP A 185 12.22 1.64 -7.66
N TYR A 186 12.43 2.44 -8.71
CA TYR A 186 12.96 3.80 -8.58
C TYR A 186 12.44 4.67 -9.72
N ALA A 187 12.35 5.98 -9.48
CA ALA A 187 11.98 6.98 -10.49
C ALA A 187 12.29 8.39 -9.98
N LEU A 188 12.29 9.37 -10.88
CA LEU A 188 12.07 10.76 -10.51
C LEU A 188 10.57 11.08 -10.61
N VAL A 189 9.95 11.43 -9.49
CA VAL A 189 8.54 11.81 -9.47
C VAL A 189 8.41 13.33 -9.49
N LYS A 190 7.57 13.86 -10.37
CA LYS A 190 7.14 15.25 -10.35
C LYS A 190 5.78 15.32 -9.70
N ALA A 191 5.70 15.98 -8.54
CA ALA A 191 4.46 16.21 -7.81
C ALA A 191 4.17 17.70 -7.74
N ALA A 192 2.91 18.06 -7.51
CA ALA A 192 2.52 19.46 -7.34
C ALA A 192 1.38 19.60 -6.33
N VAL A 193 1.20 20.82 -5.84
CA VAL A 193 0.07 21.22 -4.98
C VAL A 193 -0.76 22.24 -5.73
N THR A 194 -2.04 21.93 -5.94
CA THR A 194 -3.00 22.84 -6.59
C THR A 194 -3.42 23.98 -5.67
N ALA A 195 -4.03 25.02 -6.23
CA ALA A 195 -4.60 26.14 -5.48
C ALA A 195 -5.56 25.71 -4.34
N ASP A 196 -6.31 24.62 -4.55
CA ASP A 196 -7.19 24.02 -3.54
C ASP A 196 -6.49 22.99 -2.64
N SER A 197 -5.18 23.12 -2.47
CA SER A 197 -4.35 22.35 -1.53
C SER A 197 -4.34 20.82 -1.76
N ARG A 198 -4.64 20.36 -2.98
CA ARG A 198 -4.56 18.94 -3.35
C ARG A 198 -3.18 18.62 -3.91
N THR A 199 -2.57 17.56 -3.39
CA THR A 199 -1.39 16.95 -4.00
C THR A 199 -1.78 16.18 -5.26
N VAL A 200 -1.04 16.37 -6.35
CA VAL A 200 -1.19 15.66 -7.62
C VAL A 200 0.16 15.14 -8.12
N ILE A 201 0.16 13.98 -8.77
CA ILE A 201 1.30 13.47 -9.53
C ILE A 201 1.22 14.03 -10.95
N VAL A 202 2.22 14.80 -11.35
CA VAL A 202 2.32 15.42 -12.68
C VAL A 202 2.99 14.47 -13.65
N ASP A 203 4.07 13.81 -13.21
CA ASP A 203 4.87 12.94 -14.06
C ASP A 203 5.65 11.93 -13.22
N VAL A 204 5.96 10.77 -13.81
CA VAL A 204 6.86 9.77 -13.21
C VAL A 204 7.85 9.39 -14.30
N VAL A 205 9.12 9.70 -14.07
CA VAL A 205 10.22 9.46 -15.02
C VAL A 205 11.01 8.24 -14.55
N PRO A 206 10.79 7.05 -15.16
CA PRO A 206 11.40 5.80 -14.69
C PRO A 206 12.91 5.75 -14.90
N ASN A 207 13.43 6.47 -15.91
CA ASN A 207 14.86 6.60 -16.20
C ASN A 207 15.21 8.08 -16.28
N PRO A 208 15.44 8.77 -15.15
CA PRO A 208 15.76 10.19 -15.17
C PRO A 208 17.14 10.44 -15.78
N ARG A 209 17.28 11.53 -16.53
CA ARG A 209 18.59 12.06 -16.89
C ARG A 209 19.26 12.60 -15.63
N LEU A 210 20.49 12.20 -15.36
CA LEU A 210 21.14 12.51 -14.09
C LEU A 210 22.08 13.70 -14.23
N SER A 211 21.84 14.72 -13.41
CA SER A 211 22.86 15.73 -13.09
C SER A 211 23.83 15.17 -12.05
N GLU A 212 24.97 15.84 -11.84
CA GLU A 212 25.95 15.45 -10.81
C GLU A 212 25.35 15.27 -9.40
N PRO A 213 24.52 16.19 -8.87
CA PRO A 213 23.88 15.98 -7.56
C PRO A 213 22.93 14.79 -7.54
N LEU A 214 22.11 14.63 -8.59
CA LEU A 214 21.14 13.53 -8.65
C LEU A 214 21.84 12.18 -8.80
N ALA A 215 22.92 12.11 -9.55
CA ALA A 215 23.76 10.93 -9.70
C ALA A 215 24.37 10.49 -8.37
N ARG A 216 24.84 11.43 -7.52
CA ARG A 216 25.33 11.14 -6.17
C ARG A 216 24.26 10.48 -5.30
N LEU A 217 23.06 11.05 -5.27
CA LEU A 217 21.93 10.50 -4.51
C LEU A 217 21.60 9.06 -4.93
N PHE A 218 21.51 8.81 -6.24
CA PHE A 218 21.24 7.45 -6.74
C PHE A 218 22.41 6.49 -6.51
N ALA A 219 23.67 6.93 -6.68
CA ALA A 219 24.84 6.10 -6.42
C ALA A 219 24.88 5.62 -4.97
N GLU A 220 24.67 6.54 -4.01
CA GLU A 220 24.61 6.22 -2.60
C GLU A 220 23.47 5.25 -2.27
N ALA A 221 22.27 5.49 -2.83
CA ALA A 221 21.13 4.61 -2.63
C ALA A 221 21.37 3.20 -3.20
N ILE A 222 22.01 3.11 -4.37
CA ILE A 222 22.39 1.85 -5.02
C ILE A 222 23.42 1.09 -4.17
N HIS A 223 24.44 1.77 -3.63
CA HIS A 223 25.43 1.12 -2.74
C HIS A 223 24.79 0.64 -1.44
N LYS A 224 23.91 1.45 -0.82
CA LYS A 224 23.14 1.05 0.36
C LYS A 224 22.28 -0.18 0.09
N PHE A 225 21.63 -0.23 -1.07
CA PHE A 225 20.85 -1.38 -1.50
C PHE A 225 21.72 -2.63 -1.69
N ALA A 226 22.86 -2.50 -2.37
CA ALA A 226 23.77 -3.62 -2.58
C ALA A 226 24.28 -4.20 -1.25
N ALA A 227 24.70 -3.34 -0.31
CA ALA A 227 25.10 -3.76 1.03
C ALA A 227 23.97 -4.47 1.79
N LYS A 228 22.70 -4.06 1.58
CA LYS A 228 21.54 -4.72 2.18
C LYS A 228 21.23 -6.08 1.57
N VAL A 229 21.39 -6.23 0.25
CA VAL A 229 21.27 -7.52 -0.43
C VAL A 229 22.28 -8.52 0.13
N GLU A 230 23.54 -8.12 0.25
CA GLU A 230 24.61 -8.95 0.82
C GLU A 230 24.33 -9.30 2.29
N GLN A 231 23.97 -8.32 3.12
CA GLN A 231 23.61 -8.54 4.53
C GLN A 231 22.45 -9.54 4.67
N GLU A 232 21.44 -9.43 3.82
CA GLU A 232 20.26 -10.27 3.85
C GLU A 232 20.59 -11.71 3.41
N ALA A 233 21.50 -11.90 2.45
CA ALA A 233 21.99 -13.22 2.04
C ALA A 233 22.63 -14.00 3.20
N GLU A 234 23.30 -13.30 4.12
CA GLU A 234 23.96 -13.88 5.30
C GLU A 234 23.06 -13.97 6.55
N SER A 235 21.93 -13.25 6.56
CA SER A 235 21.04 -13.16 7.71
C SER A 235 20.39 -14.51 8.05
N LYS A 236 20.45 -14.87 9.34
CA LYS A 236 19.74 -16.02 9.93
C LYS A 236 18.69 -15.60 10.95
N SER A 237 18.23 -14.35 10.87
CA SER A 237 17.27 -13.81 11.83
C SER A 237 15.96 -14.60 11.76
N GLU A 238 15.46 -15.02 12.92
CA GLU A 238 14.16 -15.66 13.00
C GLU A 238 13.06 -14.61 12.79
N VAL A 239 12.08 -14.92 11.93
CA VAL A 239 10.92 -14.05 11.72
C VAL A 239 10.06 -14.03 12.99
N LEU A 240 9.72 -12.83 13.43
CA LEU A 240 8.80 -12.61 14.54
C LEU A 240 7.53 -11.93 14.02
N LEU A 241 6.36 -12.48 14.37
CA LEU A 241 5.07 -11.91 14.02
C LEU A 241 4.44 -11.19 15.21
N GLY A 242 3.99 -9.97 14.98
CA GLY A 242 2.99 -9.28 15.80
C GLY A 242 1.72 -9.02 14.99
N ALA A 243 0.67 -8.51 15.62
CA ALA A 243 -0.56 -8.14 14.94
C ALA A 243 -1.31 -7.04 15.70
N ASP A 244 -2.15 -6.32 14.98
CA ASP A 244 -3.04 -5.26 15.48
C ASP A 244 -4.39 -5.30 14.75
N PRO A 245 -5.12 -6.43 14.79
CA PRO A 245 -6.41 -6.51 14.13
C PRO A 245 -7.48 -5.70 14.87
N GLU A 246 -8.34 -5.07 14.08
CA GLU A 246 -9.36 -4.14 14.55
C GLU A 246 -10.77 -4.76 14.47
N PHE A 247 -11.69 -4.30 15.32
CA PHE A 247 -13.12 -4.56 15.20
C PHE A 247 -13.95 -3.37 15.70
N VAL A 248 -15.26 -3.39 15.43
CA VAL A 248 -16.21 -2.36 15.89
C VAL A 248 -17.31 -2.95 16.74
N LEU A 249 -17.86 -2.10 17.61
CA LEU A 249 -19.02 -2.39 18.43
C LEU A 249 -20.28 -1.82 17.78
N ARG A 250 -21.36 -2.61 17.74
CA ARG A 250 -22.67 -2.18 17.24
C ARG A 250 -23.75 -2.44 18.27
N ASN A 251 -24.71 -1.52 18.43
CA ASN A 251 -25.91 -1.77 19.22
C ASN A 251 -26.95 -2.58 18.42
N ARG A 252 -28.11 -2.87 19.04
CA ARG A 252 -29.24 -3.59 18.42
C ARG A 252 -29.80 -2.88 17.20
N GLU A 253 -29.78 -1.55 17.19
CA GLU A 253 -30.19 -0.72 16.06
C GLU A 253 -29.15 -0.72 14.92
N GLY A 254 -28.03 -1.42 15.11
CA GLY A 254 -26.96 -1.55 14.13
C GLY A 254 -26.04 -0.34 14.04
N GLN A 255 -26.18 0.64 14.93
CA GLN A 255 -25.37 1.85 15.03
C GLN A 255 -24.03 1.54 15.72
N MET A 256 -22.98 2.24 15.29
CA MET A 256 -21.65 2.07 15.87
C MET A 256 -21.55 2.74 17.24
N VAL A 257 -20.98 2.03 18.21
CA VAL A 257 -20.65 2.53 19.54
C VAL A 257 -19.14 2.74 19.64
N PRO A 258 -18.64 3.96 19.94
CA PRO A 258 -17.21 4.21 19.96
C PRO A 258 -16.47 3.40 21.03
N ALA A 259 -15.39 2.73 20.63
CA ALA A 259 -14.51 2.01 21.55
C ALA A 259 -13.93 2.88 22.67
N SER A 260 -13.71 4.18 22.39
CA SER A 260 -13.22 5.14 23.40
C SER A 260 -14.18 5.37 24.58
N ARG A 261 -15.39 4.82 24.56
CA ARG A 261 -16.27 4.78 25.74
C ARG A 261 -15.83 3.77 26.78
N PHE A 262 -15.02 2.78 26.38
CA PHE A 262 -14.65 1.63 27.22
C PHE A 262 -13.15 1.56 27.51
N MET A 263 -12.30 2.10 26.63
CA MET A 263 -10.85 1.93 26.73
C MET A 263 -10.08 3.11 26.12
N ASP A 264 -8.87 3.33 26.65
CA ASP A 264 -7.90 4.26 26.10
C ASP A 264 -7.12 3.64 24.91
N ARG A 265 -6.12 4.35 24.40
CA ARG A 265 -5.34 3.89 23.24
C ARG A 265 -4.35 2.79 23.57
N GLU A 266 -3.78 2.81 24.77
CA GLU A 266 -2.63 1.98 25.15
C GLU A 266 -3.02 0.57 25.60
N GLY A 267 -2.02 -0.32 25.62
CA GLY A 267 -2.16 -1.67 26.15
C GLY A 267 -2.61 -2.73 25.12
N PRO A 268 -2.82 -3.97 25.59
CA PRO A 268 -3.15 -5.13 24.75
C PRO A 268 -4.54 -5.08 24.13
N VAL A 269 -5.40 -4.19 24.62
CA VAL A 269 -6.73 -3.86 24.09
C VAL A 269 -6.86 -2.33 24.18
N GLY A 270 -6.94 -1.65 23.04
CA GLY A 270 -7.07 -0.20 23.02
C GLY A 270 -8.02 0.28 21.94
N CYS A 271 -8.21 1.60 21.84
CA CYS A 271 -8.98 2.23 20.78
C CYS A 271 -8.11 2.94 19.74
N ASP A 272 -8.54 2.91 18.46
CA ASP A 272 -7.89 3.66 17.39
C ASP A 272 -8.84 4.58 16.60
N ALA A 273 -8.24 5.56 15.93
CA ALA A 273 -8.89 6.71 15.33
C ALA A 273 -9.23 6.53 13.85
N VAL A 274 -10.44 6.96 13.47
CA VAL A 274 -10.86 7.10 12.07
C VAL A 274 -11.17 8.56 11.78
N VAL A 275 -10.68 9.04 10.63
CA VAL A 275 -11.02 10.37 10.10
C VAL A 275 -12.23 10.24 9.18
N LEU A 276 -13.35 10.82 9.60
CA LEU A 276 -14.59 10.86 8.83
C LEU A 276 -14.55 11.96 7.76
N SER A 277 -15.58 11.95 6.89
CA SER A 277 -15.85 13.08 5.99
C SER A 277 -15.97 14.39 6.77
N GLY A 278 -15.34 15.45 6.27
CA GLY A 278 -15.30 16.75 6.95
C GLY A 278 -14.21 16.88 8.03
N GLN A 279 -13.18 16.01 8.01
CA GLN A 279 -12.01 16.06 8.91
C GLN A 279 -12.31 15.82 10.40
N ARG A 280 -13.52 15.36 10.73
CA ARG A 280 -13.86 14.95 12.10
C ARG A 280 -13.16 13.63 12.44
N THR A 281 -12.37 13.62 13.50
CA THR A 281 -11.72 12.40 14.01
C THR A 281 -12.53 11.82 15.16
N ILE A 282 -12.83 10.52 15.09
CA ILE A 282 -13.44 9.75 16.18
C ILE A 282 -12.55 8.53 16.49
N LYS A 283 -12.74 7.88 17.64
CA LYS A 283 -12.01 6.65 18.03
C LYS A 283 -12.94 5.43 18.13
N PRO A 284 -13.45 4.92 17.00
CA PRO A 284 -14.51 3.92 16.99
C PRO A 284 -14.01 2.48 17.09
N LEU A 285 -12.73 2.24 16.81
CA LEU A 285 -12.19 0.91 16.61
C LEU A 285 -11.67 0.35 17.93
N VAL A 286 -11.93 -0.92 18.19
CA VAL A 286 -11.16 -1.69 19.18
C VAL A 286 -10.01 -2.35 18.44
N GLU A 287 -8.78 -2.12 18.90
CA GLU A 287 -7.54 -2.70 18.35
C GLU A 287 -6.94 -3.67 19.39
N LEU A 288 -6.65 -4.89 18.96
CA LEU A 288 -6.05 -5.92 19.80
C LEU A 288 -4.54 -5.99 19.55
N ARG A 289 -3.71 -5.95 20.59
CA ARG A 289 -2.24 -5.99 20.47
C ARG A 289 -1.68 -7.19 21.25
N PRO A 290 -1.81 -8.41 20.71
CA PRO A 290 -1.24 -9.60 21.33
C PRO A 290 0.29 -9.51 21.42
N GLU A 291 0.85 -10.22 22.40
CA GLU A 291 2.30 -10.41 22.49
C GLU A 291 2.85 -11.06 21.22
N PRO A 292 3.92 -10.50 20.61
CA PRO A 292 4.54 -11.06 19.41
C PRO A 292 5.05 -12.48 19.62
N SER A 293 5.08 -13.28 18.54
CA SER A 293 5.58 -14.65 18.59
C SER A 293 6.20 -15.09 17.27
N ALA A 294 7.21 -15.95 17.35
CA ALA A 294 7.73 -16.68 16.20
C ALA A 294 6.72 -17.75 15.75
N ASP A 295 6.00 -18.39 16.67
CA ASP A 295 4.96 -19.34 16.32
C ASP A 295 3.61 -18.62 16.07
N PRO A 296 3.09 -18.58 14.82
CA PRO A 296 1.80 -17.97 14.53
C PRO A 296 0.64 -18.62 15.30
N ARG A 297 0.75 -19.89 15.70
CA ARG A 297 -0.29 -20.57 16.48
C ARG A 297 -0.36 -20.02 17.91
N LEU A 298 0.79 -19.72 18.51
CA LEU A 298 0.83 -19.06 19.81
C LEU A 298 0.26 -17.64 19.73
N LEU A 299 0.54 -16.90 18.65
CA LEU A 299 -0.04 -15.58 18.44
C LEU A 299 -1.58 -15.60 18.40
N VAL A 300 -2.19 -16.64 17.82
CA VAL A 300 -3.66 -16.84 17.86
C VAL A 300 -4.17 -17.05 19.29
N LEU A 301 -3.43 -17.79 20.12
CA LEU A 301 -3.79 -17.97 21.54
C LEU A 301 -3.71 -16.65 22.31
N GLN A 302 -2.69 -15.83 22.02
CA GLN A 302 -2.53 -14.51 22.62
C GLN A 302 -3.65 -13.56 22.18
N LEU A 303 -4.06 -13.59 20.91
CA LEU A 303 -5.22 -12.84 20.42
C LEU A 303 -6.49 -13.20 21.19
N ARG A 304 -6.72 -14.49 21.43
CA ARG A 304 -7.87 -14.93 22.24
C ARG A 304 -7.79 -14.41 23.68
N ARG A 305 -6.60 -14.26 24.25
CA ARG A 305 -6.41 -13.64 25.58
C ARG A 305 -6.78 -12.16 25.55
N CYS A 306 -6.30 -11.40 24.56
CA CYS A 306 -6.70 -10.00 24.37
C CYS A 306 -8.22 -9.86 24.23
N MET A 307 -8.87 -10.73 23.46
CA MET A 307 -10.34 -10.70 23.33
C MET A 307 -11.08 -11.00 24.64
N ARG A 308 -10.54 -11.89 25.48
CA ARG A 308 -11.11 -12.14 26.83
C ARG A 308 -10.95 -10.93 27.74
N MET A 309 -9.81 -10.24 27.68
CA MET A 309 -9.62 -8.98 28.40
C MET A 309 -10.63 -7.93 27.91
N ALA A 310 -10.77 -7.78 26.59
CA ALA A 310 -11.73 -6.88 25.99
C ALA A 310 -13.19 -7.21 26.41
N ALA A 311 -13.53 -8.49 26.57
CA ALA A 311 -14.85 -8.91 27.05
C ALA A 311 -15.09 -8.58 28.54
N GLY A 312 -14.02 -8.46 29.35
CA GLY A 312 -14.11 -7.97 30.73
C GLY A 312 -14.26 -6.45 30.82
N ILE A 313 -13.79 -5.71 29.81
CA ILE A 313 -13.87 -4.25 29.73
C ILE A 313 -15.20 -3.79 29.11
N ILE A 314 -15.63 -4.44 28.02
CA ILE A 314 -16.88 -4.14 27.30
C ILE A 314 -17.99 -4.98 27.93
N THR A 315 -18.56 -4.48 29.02
CA THR A 315 -19.55 -5.19 29.83
C THR A 315 -20.97 -5.10 29.30
N ASP A 316 -21.23 -4.23 28.32
CA ASP A 316 -22.56 -4.07 27.71
C ASP A 316 -22.94 -5.34 26.91
N PRO A 317 -23.95 -6.10 27.37
CA PRO A 317 -24.35 -7.36 26.75
C PRO A 317 -25.00 -7.18 25.38
N GLU A 318 -25.49 -5.98 25.06
CA GLU A 318 -26.23 -5.69 23.84
C GLU A 318 -25.35 -5.33 22.66
N LEU A 319 -24.04 -5.16 22.91
CA LEU A 319 -23.09 -4.83 21.87
C LEU A 319 -22.65 -6.06 21.09
N VAL A 320 -22.77 -5.97 19.77
CA VAL A 320 -22.30 -6.96 18.81
C VAL A 320 -20.90 -6.58 18.34
N TRP A 321 -19.96 -7.52 18.45
CA TRP A 321 -18.59 -7.33 17.97
C TRP A 321 -18.49 -7.75 16.50
N THR A 322 -18.21 -6.80 15.62
CA THR A 322 -18.18 -7.05 14.17
C THR A 322 -16.78 -6.81 13.60
N SER A 323 -16.29 -7.76 12.80
CA SER A 323 -15.02 -7.70 12.08
C SER A 323 -15.23 -7.64 10.55
N GLY A 324 -14.17 -7.84 9.77
CA GLY A 324 -14.20 -7.75 8.31
C GLY A 324 -13.60 -6.48 7.76
N GLY A 325 -14.02 -6.05 6.57
CA GLY A 325 -13.36 -4.91 5.92
C GLY A 325 -13.99 -3.56 6.21
N MET A 326 -15.32 -3.45 6.07
CA MET A 326 -16.06 -2.23 6.37
C MET A 326 -17.49 -2.58 6.82
N PRO A 327 -17.64 -3.27 7.98
CA PRO A 327 -18.95 -3.71 8.46
C PRO A 327 -19.89 -2.54 8.82
N VAL A 328 -19.33 -1.37 9.12
CA VAL A 328 -20.07 -0.11 9.27
C VAL A 328 -19.63 0.84 8.17
N ARG A 329 -20.61 1.42 7.44
CA ARG A 329 -20.35 2.31 6.32
C ARG A 329 -19.43 3.46 6.75
N GLY A 330 -18.30 3.61 6.05
CA GLY A 330 -17.33 4.68 6.29
C GLY A 330 -16.32 4.39 7.40
N ILE A 331 -16.41 3.24 8.07
CA ILE A 331 -15.47 2.80 9.12
C ILE A 331 -14.72 1.56 8.59
N PRO A 332 -13.57 1.75 7.90
CA PRO A 332 -12.75 0.63 7.48
C PRO A 332 -12.10 -0.03 8.69
N LEU A 333 -11.90 -1.34 8.64
CA LEU A 333 -11.13 -2.10 9.63
C LEU A 333 -9.89 -2.72 8.99
N GLY A 334 -8.81 -2.78 9.76
CA GLY A 334 -7.54 -3.39 9.44
C GLY A 334 -7.33 -4.70 10.17
N GLY A 335 -6.63 -5.63 9.51
CA GLY A 335 -6.05 -6.81 10.13
C GLY A 335 -4.55 -6.75 10.01
N HIS A 336 -3.90 -5.70 10.53
CA HIS A 336 -2.49 -5.50 10.23
C HIS A 336 -1.61 -6.54 10.94
N ILE A 337 -0.49 -6.85 10.27
CA ILE A 337 0.47 -7.87 10.68
C ILE A 337 1.82 -7.19 10.77
N HIS A 338 2.50 -7.37 11.89
CA HIS A 338 3.83 -6.82 12.12
C HIS A 338 4.86 -7.91 11.84
N LEU A 339 5.86 -7.61 11.03
CA LEU A 339 6.94 -8.51 10.69
C LEU A 339 8.27 -7.90 11.12
N SER A 340 9.04 -8.68 11.88
CA SER A 340 10.41 -8.40 12.28
C SER A 340 11.31 -9.58 11.95
N GLY A 341 12.63 -9.37 11.90
CA GLY A 341 13.59 -10.40 11.50
C GLY A 341 13.67 -10.64 9.98
N VAL A 342 12.94 -9.86 9.18
CA VAL A 342 12.96 -9.90 7.70
C VAL A 342 13.15 -8.49 7.14
N TRP A 343 13.95 -8.38 6.07
CA TRP A 343 14.21 -7.09 5.42
C TRP A 343 12.98 -6.57 4.65
N LEU A 344 12.51 -5.37 5.01
CA LEU A 344 11.50 -4.68 4.23
C LEU A 344 12.09 -4.12 2.93
N HIS A 345 11.65 -4.68 1.80
CA HIS A 345 11.99 -4.24 0.46
C HIS A 345 10.79 -4.30 -0.50
N SER A 346 10.81 -3.52 -1.60
CA SER A 346 9.70 -3.40 -2.57
C SER A 346 9.17 -4.74 -3.07
N ARG A 347 10.06 -5.66 -3.48
CA ARG A 347 9.69 -7.01 -3.92
C ARG A 347 8.99 -7.81 -2.81
N PHE A 348 9.43 -7.72 -1.56
CA PHE A 348 8.78 -8.44 -0.46
C PHE A 348 7.35 -7.94 -0.24
N ILE A 349 7.12 -6.62 -0.36
CA ILE A 349 5.76 -6.05 -0.31
C ILE A 349 4.91 -6.58 -1.48
N ARG A 350 5.45 -6.64 -2.70
CA ARG A 350 4.74 -7.22 -3.86
C ARG A 350 4.39 -8.69 -3.62
N LEU A 351 5.27 -9.45 -2.96
CA LEU A 351 5.00 -10.84 -2.60
C LEU A 351 3.89 -10.93 -1.55
N LEU A 352 3.87 -10.10 -0.52
CA LEU A 352 2.75 -10.02 0.42
C LEU A 352 1.44 -9.64 -0.30
N ASP A 353 1.47 -8.67 -1.21
CA ASP A 353 0.29 -8.29 -1.98
C ASP A 353 -0.25 -9.44 -2.84
N ASN A 354 0.63 -10.17 -3.53
CA ASN A 354 0.24 -11.28 -4.42
C ASN A 354 -0.15 -12.55 -3.64
N TYR A 355 0.59 -12.92 -2.61
CA TYR A 355 0.43 -14.20 -1.91
C TYR A 355 -0.40 -14.12 -0.64
N LEU A 356 -0.65 -12.92 -0.11
CA LEU A 356 -1.48 -12.71 1.07
C LEU A 356 -2.73 -11.89 0.75
N SER A 357 -2.59 -10.64 0.28
CA SER A 357 -3.77 -9.80 0.01
C SER A 357 -4.68 -10.32 -1.10
N LEU A 358 -4.11 -10.82 -2.21
CA LEU A 358 -4.92 -11.27 -3.33
C LEU A 358 -5.76 -12.53 -2.99
N PRO A 359 -5.23 -13.57 -2.31
CA PRO A 359 -6.06 -14.65 -1.80
C PRO A 359 -7.11 -14.19 -0.78
N MET A 360 -6.74 -13.29 0.13
CA MET A 360 -7.65 -12.82 1.18
C MET A 360 -8.84 -12.01 0.65
N LEU A 361 -8.71 -11.38 -0.52
CA LEU A 361 -9.83 -10.72 -1.20
C LEU A 361 -10.99 -11.68 -1.49
N LEU A 362 -10.73 -12.97 -1.72
CA LEU A 362 -11.79 -13.96 -1.95
C LEU A 362 -12.63 -14.24 -0.70
N THR A 363 -12.12 -13.91 0.49
CA THR A 363 -12.83 -14.08 1.78
C THR A 363 -13.56 -12.83 2.25
N GLU A 364 -13.35 -11.70 1.58
CA GLU A 364 -13.95 -10.42 1.93
C GLU A 364 -15.47 -10.42 1.68
N ASP A 365 -16.23 -9.65 2.44
CA ASP A 365 -17.61 -9.30 2.09
C ASP A 365 -17.64 -8.14 1.06
N ASP A 366 -18.78 -7.89 0.43
CA ASP A 366 -18.89 -6.89 -0.64
C ASP A 366 -18.61 -5.45 -0.17
N ASN A 367 -18.82 -5.13 1.12
CA ASN A 367 -18.52 -3.79 1.63
C ASN A 367 -17.02 -3.55 1.77
N SER A 368 -16.21 -4.61 1.93
CA SER A 368 -14.76 -4.52 2.07
C SER A 368 -14.09 -3.80 0.89
N ARG A 369 -14.68 -3.91 -0.32
CA ARG A 369 -14.23 -3.17 -1.51
C ARG A 369 -14.10 -1.66 -1.25
N ARG A 370 -15.00 -1.07 -0.44
CA ARG A 370 -15.07 0.38 -0.19
C ARG A 370 -13.91 0.92 0.66
N ARG A 371 -13.12 0.05 1.31
CA ARG A 371 -11.86 0.46 1.97
C ARG A 371 -10.90 1.01 0.93
N ARG A 372 -10.84 0.34 -0.22
CA ARG A 372 -9.90 0.63 -1.29
C ARG A 372 -10.43 1.74 -2.22
N PRO A 373 -9.56 2.61 -2.77
CA PRO A 373 -8.10 2.65 -2.62
C PRO A 373 -7.62 3.51 -1.42
N ARG A 374 -8.49 3.90 -0.49
CA ARG A 374 -8.17 4.86 0.57
C ARG A 374 -7.48 4.22 1.78
N TYR A 375 -7.81 2.97 2.08
CA TYR A 375 -7.31 2.18 3.20
C TYR A 375 -7.19 0.72 2.77
N GLY A 376 -6.18 0.00 3.25
CA GLY A 376 -5.93 -1.39 2.87
C GLY A 376 -5.66 -1.57 1.37
N TYR A 377 -4.89 -0.66 0.78
CA TYR A 377 -4.52 -0.69 -0.64
C TYR A 377 -3.22 -1.47 -0.88
N LEU A 378 -2.94 -1.83 -2.13
CA LEU A 378 -1.71 -2.55 -2.49
C LEU A 378 -0.47 -1.73 -2.10
N GLY A 379 0.45 -2.35 -1.37
CA GLY A 379 1.66 -1.72 -0.86
C GLY A 379 1.48 -0.86 0.38
N ASP A 380 0.36 -0.97 1.09
CA ASP A 380 0.16 -0.23 2.34
C ASP A 380 1.01 -0.85 3.46
N VAL A 381 2.18 -0.25 3.69
CA VAL A 381 3.12 -0.64 4.74
C VAL A 381 3.56 0.55 5.57
N ARG A 382 3.97 0.28 6.81
CA ARG A 382 4.54 1.29 7.71
C ARG A 382 5.75 0.74 8.45
N ARG A 383 6.90 1.41 8.34
CA ARG A 383 8.09 1.10 9.15
C ARG A 383 7.83 1.41 10.62
N LYS A 384 8.38 0.59 11.52
CA LYS A 384 8.29 0.78 12.97
C LYS A 384 9.66 1.18 13.53
N SER A 385 9.67 2.04 14.55
CA SER A 385 10.89 2.59 15.16
C SER A 385 11.73 1.52 15.88
N HIS A 386 11.09 0.51 16.45
CA HIS A 386 11.72 -0.63 17.12
C HIS A 386 12.22 -1.72 16.15
N GLY A 387 12.32 -1.43 14.85
CA GLY A 387 12.62 -2.41 13.81
C GLY A 387 11.39 -3.12 13.27
N GLY A 388 11.54 -3.74 12.09
CA GLY A 388 10.44 -4.38 11.37
C GLY A 388 9.46 -3.40 10.72
N PHE A 389 8.30 -3.90 10.34
CA PHE A 389 7.25 -3.14 9.68
C PHE A 389 5.86 -3.72 9.89
N GLU A 390 4.84 -2.91 9.66
CA GLU A 390 3.42 -3.23 9.71
C GLU A 390 2.90 -3.34 8.28
N TYR A 391 2.30 -4.49 7.92
CA TYR A 391 1.62 -4.74 6.65
C TYR A 391 0.11 -4.54 6.81
N ARG A 392 -0.47 -3.62 6.02
CA ARG A 392 -1.76 -2.97 6.35
C ARG A 392 -2.85 -3.18 5.30
N SER A 393 -2.57 -3.94 4.24
CA SER A 393 -3.49 -4.17 3.14
C SER A 393 -4.73 -4.99 3.54
N LEU A 394 -4.60 -5.88 4.52
CA LEU A 394 -5.64 -6.84 4.87
C LEU A 394 -6.83 -6.21 5.62
N PRO A 395 -8.07 -6.67 5.37
CA PRO A 395 -9.20 -6.41 6.24
C PRO A 395 -9.02 -7.13 7.59
N SER A 396 -9.85 -6.79 8.58
CA SER A 396 -9.87 -7.56 9.82
C SER A 396 -10.26 -9.00 9.56
N TRP A 397 -9.39 -9.92 9.96
CA TRP A 397 -9.53 -11.37 9.80
C TRP A 397 -10.03 -12.06 11.09
N LEU A 398 -10.58 -11.29 12.04
CA LEU A 398 -11.09 -11.77 13.33
C LEU A 398 -12.39 -12.58 13.26
N HIS A 399 -12.98 -12.81 12.08
CA HIS A 399 -14.24 -13.55 11.94
C HIS A 399 -14.23 -14.93 12.62
N SER A 400 -13.10 -15.64 12.59
CA SER A 400 -12.97 -16.95 13.24
C SER A 400 -11.52 -17.24 13.60
N PRO A 401 -11.27 -18.11 14.60
CA PRO A 401 -9.92 -18.56 14.94
C PRO A 401 -9.24 -19.29 13.77
N ARG A 402 -10.01 -19.97 12.93
CA ARG A 402 -9.51 -20.69 11.75
C ARG A 402 -8.99 -19.73 10.68
N LEU A 403 -9.71 -18.65 10.41
CA LEU A 403 -9.29 -17.60 9.49
C LEU A 403 -8.04 -16.89 10.01
N ALA A 404 -8.04 -16.48 11.28
CA ALA A 404 -6.90 -15.85 11.94
C ALA A 404 -5.64 -16.70 11.89
N ALA A 405 -5.74 -17.98 12.28
CA ALA A 405 -4.62 -18.91 12.25
C ALA A 405 -4.07 -19.09 10.83
N GLY A 406 -4.96 -19.27 9.85
CA GLY A 406 -4.59 -19.38 8.44
C GLY A 406 -3.82 -18.16 7.94
N VAL A 407 -4.33 -16.96 8.19
CA VAL A 407 -3.71 -15.69 7.74
C VAL A 407 -2.32 -15.51 8.36
N LEU A 408 -2.19 -15.72 9.67
CA LEU A 408 -0.91 -15.57 10.37
C LEU A 408 0.10 -16.64 9.94
N CYS A 409 -0.33 -17.89 9.77
CA CYS A 409 0.54 -18.95 9.26
C CYS A 409 0.96 -18.70 7.80
N LEU A 410 0.07 -18.16 6.97
CA LEU A 410 0.39 -17.81 5.59
C LEU A 410 1.40 -16.65 5.53
N ALA A 411 1.21 -15.62 6.35
CA ALA A 411 2.18 -14.53 6.47
C ALA A 411 3.56 -15.04 6.93
N ARG A 412 3.60 -15.96 7.91
CA ARG A 412 4.83 -16.62 8.36
C ARG A 412 5.49 -17.41 7.22
N CYS A 413 4.73 -18.27 6.55
CA CYS A 413 5.22 -19.09 5.44
C CYS A 413 5.80 -18.23 4.30
N ILE A 414 5.15 -17.11 3.97
CA ILE A 414 5.65 -16.16 2.96
C ILE A 414 6.95 -15.51 3.45
N ALA A 415 7.01 -15.08 4.70
CA ALA A 415 8.19 -14.42 5.26
C ALA A 415 9.42 -15.35 5.34
N ASP A 416 9.23 -16.64 5.66
CA ASP A 416 10.33 -17.61 5.71
C ASP A 416 10.82 -18.01 4.30
N HIS A 417 9.95 -17.94 3.28
CA HIS A 417 10.21 -18.50 1.95
C HIS A 417 10.06 -17.51 0.80
N TYR A 418 10.12 -16.19 1.05
CA TYR A 418 9.85 -15.17 0.02
C TYR A 418 10.79 -15.27 -1.19
N ARG A 419 12.00 -15.83 -1.02
CA ARG A 419 12.98 -16.01 -2.10
C ARG A 419 12.56 -17.08 -3.11
N ASP A 420 11.77 -18.06 -2.67
CA ASP A 420 11.28 -19.18 -3.49
C ASP A 420 10.05 -18.79 -4.32
N LEU A 421 9.36 -17.70 -3.94
CA LEU A 421 8.15 -17.20 -4.58
C LEU A 421 8.46 -16.37 -5.84
N LYS A 422 7.69 -16.63 -6.92
CA LYS A 422 7.97 -16.09 -8.26
C LYS A 422 6.77 -15.45 -8.96
N LEU A 423 5.54 -15.77 -8.56
CA LEU A 423 4.35 -15.30 -9.25
C LEU A 423 3.97 -13.89 -8.77
N GLU A 424 3.96 -12.94 -9.71
CA GLU A 424 3.55 -11.55 -9.45
C GLU A 424 2.41 -11.12 -10.39
N PRO A 425 1.23 -11.78 -10.38
CA PRO A 425 0.13 -11.44 -11.28
C PRO A 425 -0.36 -9.99 -11.15
N LEU A 426 -0.19 -9.36 -9.98
CA LEU A 426 -0.47 -7.93 -9.77
C LEU A 426 0.45 -6.99 -10.57
N GLU A 427 1.48 -7.48 -11.27
CA GLU A 427 2.16 -6.66 -12.28
C GLU A 427 1.24 -6.27 -13.44
N ARG A 428 0.19 -7.05 -13.71
CA ARG A 428 -0.75 -6.79 -14.80
C ARG A 428 -1.86 -5.82 -14.35
N ALA A 429 -2.14 -4.82 -15.19
CA ALA A 429 -3.10 -3.75 -14.87
C ALA A 429 -4.55 -4.26 -14.70
N ASP A 430 -4.94 -5.30 -15.43
CA ASP A 430 -6.25 -5.95 -15.33
C ASP A 430 -6.44 -6.68 -13.99
N VAL A 431 -5.41 -7.34 -13.47
CA VAL A 431 -5.45 -7.98 -12.14
C VAL A 431 -5.54 -6.93 -11.03
N GLN A 432 -4.77 -5.84 -11.14
CA GLN A 432 -4.90 -4.71 -10.22
C GLN A 432 -6.33 -4.14 -10.25
N LYS A 433 -6.89 -3.94 -11.45
CA LYS A 433 -8.27 -3.44 -11.61
C LYS A 433 -9.27 -4.36 -10.91
N ALA A 434 -9.18 -5.67 -11.14
CA ALA A 434 -10.03 -6.65 -10.50
C ALA A 434 -9.92 -6.65 -8.97
N PHE A 435 -8.71 -6.43 -8.42
CA PHE A 435 -8.50 -6.29 -6.96
C PHE A 435 -9.24 -5.06 -6.38
N TYR A 436 -9.17 -3.92 -7.07
CA TYR A 436 -9.87 -2.70 -6.63
C TYR A 436 -11.39 -2.76 -6.88
N GLU A 437 -11.82 -3.52 -7.89
CA GLU A 437 -13.24 -3.74 -8.19
C GLU A 437 -13.88 -4.85 -7.35
N GLY A 438 -13.07 -5.65 -6.64
CA GLY A 438 -13.55 -6.80 -5.89
C GLY A 438 -14.06 -7.93 -6.78
N ASP A 439 -13.53 -8.07 -8.01
CA ASP A 439 -13.94 -9.10 -8.96
C ASP A 439 -13.36 -10.47 -8.58
N LYS A 440 -14.02 -11.11 -7.62
CA LYS A 440 -13.65 -12.44 -7.12
C LYS A 440 -13.70 -13.51 -8.21
N ARG A 441 -14.62 -13.40 -9.18
CA ARG A 441 -14.78 -14.40 -10.24
C ARG A 441 -13.56 -14.41 -11.15
N TYR A 442 -13.14 -13.23 -11.59
CA TYR A 442 -11.92 -13.08 -12.38
C TYR A 442 -10.68 -13.56 -11.60
N LEU A 443 -10.57 -13.16 -10.33
CA LEU A 443 -9.40 -13.45 -9.52
C LEU A 443 -9.28 -14.91 -9.06
N GLN A 444 -10.37 -15.68 -9.04
CA GLN A 444 -10.37 -17.04 -8.50
C GLN A 444 -9.34 -17.94 -9.21
N SER A 445 -9.27 -17.91 -10.54
CA SER A 445 -8.31 -18.73 -11.30
C SER A 445 -6.86 -18.32 -11.04
N ILE A 446 -6.60 -17.02 -10.95
CA ILE A 446 -5.28 -16.46 -10.64
C ILE A 446 -4.83 -16.88 -9.25
N VAL A 447 -5.71 -16.76 -8.25
CA VAL A 447 -5.42 -17.15 -6.86
C VAL A 447 -5.18 -18.67 -6.75
N ARG A 448 -5.84 -19.50 -7.57
CA ARG A 448 -5.54 -20.95 -7.60
C ARG A 448 -4.11 -21.25 -8.04
N GLU A 449 -3.59 -20.53 -9.03
CA GLU A 449 -2.19 -20.71 -9.46
C GLU A 449 -1.20 -20.25 -8.38
N ILE A 450 -1.47 -19.12 -7.72
CA ILE A 450 -0.69 -18.65 -6.56
C ILE A 450 -0.70 -19.71 -5.45
N TRP A 451 -1.85 -20.31 -5.18
CA TRP A 451 -1.97 -21.32 -4.12
C TRP A 451 -1.19 -22.60 -4.43
N LYS A 452 -1.14 -23.04 -5.70
CA LYS A 452 -0.29 -24.17 -6.11
C LYS A 452 1.19 -23.89 -5.86
N ASP A 453 1.62 -22.64 -6.03
CA ASP A 453 2.99 -22.23 -5.75
C ASP A 453 3.28 -22.23 -4.24
N LEU A 454 2.34 -21.77 -3.41
CA LEU A 454 2.43 -21.88 -1.95
C LEU A 454 2.54 -23.34 -1.48
N GLU A 455 1.79 -24.26 -2.07
CA GLU A 455 1.79 -25.68 -1.70
C GLU A 455 3.12 -26.40 -1.94
N ARG A 456 4.01 -25.80 -2.75
CA ARG A 456 5.35 -26.34 -3.02
C ARG A 456 6.39 -25.91 -1.98
N LEU A 457 6.06 -24.93 -1.14
CA LEU A 457 6.99 -24.43 -0.14
C LEU A 457 7.16 -25.43 1.00
N PRO A 458 8.40 -25.63 1.50
CA PRO A 458 8.63 -26.45 2.70
C PRO A 458 7.78 -26.00 3.89
N GLY A 459 7.68 -24.69 4.13
CA GLY A 459 6.88 -24.09 5.19
C GLY A 459 5.38 -24.37 5.10
N TYR A 460 4.85 -24.74 3.93
CA TYR A 460 3.43 -25.11 3.80
C TYR A 460 3.14 -26.38 4.61
N SER A 461 4.06 -27.35 4.61
CA SER A 461 3.91 -28.59 5.36
C SER A 461 3.87 -28.37 6.87
N VAL A 462 4.70 -27.44 7.38
CA VAL A 462 4.79 -27.08 8.80
C VAL A 462 3.45 -26.56 9.33
N TYR A 463 2.76 -25.76 8.51
CA TYR A 463 1.45 -25.16 8.83
C TYR A 463 0.28 -25.80 8.07
N GLY A 464 0.45 -27.04 7.60
CA GLY A 464 -0.48 -27.66 6.65
C GLY A 464 -1.92 -27.73 7.16
N LYS A 465 -2.13 -27.93 8.47
CA LYS A 465 -3.46 -27.91 9.08
C LYS A 465 -4.14 -26.56 8.90
N GLU A 466 -3.46 -25.48 9.28
CA GLU A 466 -3.98 -24.10 9.22
C GLU A 466 -4.13 -23.61 7.76
N LEU A 467 -3.17 -23.93 6.90
CA LEU A 467 -3.17 -23.50 5.50
C LEU A 467 -4.19 -24.26 4.66
N ASN A 468 -4.35 -25.58 4.84
CA ASN A 468 -5.45 -26.32 4.20
C ASN A 468 -6.81 -25.83 4.68
N ALA A 469 -6.90 -25.49 5.96
CA ALA A 469 -8.08 -24.90 6.54
C ALA A 469 -8.41 -23.53 5.91
N LEU A 470 -7.41 -22.70 5.67
CA LEU A 470 -7.55 -21.42 4.95
C LEU A 470 -7.91 -21.63 3.47
N LYS A 471 -7.26 -22.57 2.78
CA LYS A 471 -7.53 -22.93 1.39
C LYS A 471 -9.02 -23.23 1.17
N GLN A 472 -9.61 -24.02 2.07
CA GLN A 472 -11.04 -24.32 2.03
C GLN A 472 -11.91 -23.08 2.22
N ILE A 473 -11.51 -22.10 3.04
CA ILE A 473 -12.25 -20.83 3.20
C ILE A 473 -12.13 -19.99 1.92
N VAL A 474 -10.90 -19.81 1.42
CA VAL A 474 -10.59 -19.01 0.22
C VAL A 474 -11.34 -19.51 -1.02
N PHE A 475 -11.46 -20.83 -1.20
CA PHE A 475 -12.10 -21.41 -2.39
C PHE A 475 -13.50 -21.98 -2.16
N GLY A 476 -13.97 -22.04 -0.92
CA GLY A 476 -15.25 -22.66 -0.55
C GLY A 476 -16.47 -21.76 -0.77
N GLY A 477 -16.29 -20.48 -1.10
CA GLY A 477 -17.40 -19.55 -1.37
C GLY A 477 -18.18 -19.09 -0.13
N ASN A 478 -17.89 -19.64 1.05
CA ASN A 478 -18.50 -19.23 2.30
C ASN A 478 -17.81 -17.98 2.83
N ILE A 479 -18.38 -16.83 2.49
CA ILE A 479 -18.05 -15.56 3.13
C ILE A 479 -18.52 -15.65 4.59
N PRO A 480 -17.65 -15.42 5.58
CA PRO A 480 -18.07 -15.45 6.98
C PRO A 480 -19.28 -14.53 7.19
N ALA A 481 -20.32 -15.05 7.84
CA ALA A 481 -21.54 -14.28 8.10
C ALA A 481 -21.21 -13.03 8.91
N THR A 482 -21.78 -11.89 8.51
CA THR A 482 -21.72 -10.65 9.30
C THR A 482 -22.51 -10.87 10.59
N GLY A 483 -21.81 -10.91 11.72
CA GLY A 483 -22.43 -11.17 13.02
C GLY A 483 -21.42 -11.04 14.16
N ASP A 484 -21.85 -11.42 15.35
CA ASP A 484 -20.98 -11.40 16.52
C ASP A 484 -19.90 -12.47 16.41
N PHE A 485 -18.67 -12.06 16.10
CA PHE A 485 -17.59 -13.03 15.92
C PHE A 485 -17.18 -13.70 17.23
N ARG A 486 -17.59 -13.18 18.40
CA ARG A 486 -17.29 -13.81 19.71
C ARG A 486 -17.77 -15.27 19.77
N LEU A 487 -18.88 -15.58 19.10
CA LEU A 487 -19.43 -16.94 19.01
C LEU A 487 -18.44 -17.91 18.37
N ALA A 488 -17.81 -17.52 17.24
CA ALA A 488 -16.82 -18.34 16.55
C ALA A 488 -15.55 -18.59 17.39
N TRP A 489 -15.21 -17.63 18.27
CA TRP A 489 -14.07 -17.71 19.19
C TRP A 489 -14.38 -18.37 20.53
N LYS A 490 -15.63 -18.78 20.75
CA LYS A 490 -16.13 -19.32 22.03
C LYS A 490 -15.78 -18.38 23.18
N LEU A 491 -16.09 -17.10 23.00
CA LEU A 491 -15.98 -16.05 24.00
C LEU A 491 -17.35 -15.84 24.67
N PRO A 492 -17.40 -15.30 25.90
CA PRO A 492 -18.66 -14.98 26.54
C PRO A 492 -19.48 -14.01 25.67
N VAL A 493 -20.72 -14.39 25.41
CA VAL A 493 -21.77 -13.53 24.83
C VAL A 493 -22.91 -13.57 25.83
N ALA A 494 -23.54 -12.44 26.13
CA ALA A 494 -24.70 -12.47 27.00
C ALA A 494 -25.79 -13.36 26.37
N PRO A 495 -26.55 -14.13 27.18
CA PRO A 495 -27.61 -14.95 26.64
C PRO A 495 -28.59 -14.06 25.88
N GLN A 496 -28.77 -14.30 24.58
CA GLN A 496 -29.89 -13.73 23.85
C GLN A 496 -31.15 -14.15 24.60
N LYS A 497 -31.87 -13.18 25.16
CA LYS A 497 -33.25 -13.44 25.57
C LYS A 497 -33.97 -13.93 24.32
N VAL A 498 -34.22 -15.22 24.25
CA VAL A 498 -35.18 -15.78 23.30
C VAL A 498 -36.49 -15.08 23.64
N LEU A 499 -36.87 -14.12 22.79
CA LEU A 499 -38.23 -13.61 22.77
C LEU A 499 -39.07 -14.80 22.33
N ASN A 500 -39.60 -15.54 23.30
CA ASN A 500 -40.70 -16.45 23.03
C ASN A 500 -41.79 -15.59 22.37
N GLN A 501 -42.06 -15.87 21.10
CA GLN A 501 -43.19 -15.31 20.41
C GLN A 501 -44.46 -15.94 20.99
N VAL A 502 -45.32 -15.05 21.51
CA VAL A 502 -46.73 -15.22 21.91
C VAL A 502 -46.97 -16.00 23.19
#